data_AF-A0A183AWM7-F1
#
_entry.id   AF-A0A183AWM7-F1
#
_cell.length_a   1.000
_cell.length_b   1.000
_cell.length_c   1.000
_cell.angle_alpha   90.00
_cell.angle_beta   90.00
_cell.angle_gamma   90.00
#
_symmetry.space_group_name_H-M   'P 1'
#
loop_
_entity.id
_entity.type
_entity.pdbx_description
1 polymer ?
#
loop_
_entity_poly.entity_id
_entity_poly.type
_entity_poly.pdbx_seq_one_letter_code
_entity_poly.pdbx_strand_id
1 'polypeptide(L)'
;MTVHGSLAFVRNSIGENAYVSDEIITSRAGVRVRVTNTDAEGRMVMTDLLCEAKEKALQVQNPHLMTFATLTGHVILSYGPNYTGLVSNGPARQIHADEEFRKAGSLLGEMHEISMLRREDFEVHASQDDYADLVNSARPVGGRRARGHQSPAAFMIAASGLDAHMCNRKQPLPYTHFDIAGSQGPSPGIPTGVPILTLCSRYLLDQFLK
;
A
#
# COMPACT_ATOMS: atom_id res chain seq x y z
N MET A 1 23.20 -3.77 3.75
CA MET A 1 21.75 -3.65 3.52
C MET A 1 21.42 -4.42 2.26
N THR A 2 20.39 -5.27 2.29
CA THR A 2 19.93 -6.00 1.10
C THR A 2 18.54 -5.50 0.74
N VAL A 3 18.31 -5.17 -0.53
CA VAL A 3 17.02 -4.68 -1.02
C VAL A 3 16.46 -5.68 -2.02
N HIS A 4 15.20 -6.05 -1.83
CA HIS A 4 14.46 -6.93 -2.73
C HIS A 4 13.31 -6.11 -3.33
N GLY A 5 13.33 -5.93 -4.65
CA GLY A 5 12.27 -5.23 -5.39
C GLY A 5 11.48 -6.23 -6.23
N SER A 6 10.16 -6.07 -6.27
CA SER A 6 9.28 -6.84 -7.16
C SER A 6 8.29 -5.88 -7.81
N LEU A 7 8.07 -6.03 -9.11
CA LEU A 7 7.20 -5.16 -9.92
C LEU A 7 6.20 -6.04 -10.66
N ALA A 8 4.93 -5.64 -10.65
CA ALA A 8 3.89 -6.25 -11.46
C ALA A 8 3.69 -5.45 -12.75
N PHE A 9 3.80 -6.13 -13.88
CA PHE A 9 3.53 -5.57 -15.21
C PHE A 9 2.26 -6.20 -15.77
N VAL A 10 1.12 -5.59 -15.45
CA VAL A 10 -0.20 -6.03 -15.91
C VAL A 10 -0.95 -4.82 -16.44
N ARG A 11 -1.65 -4.98 -17.56
CA ARG A 11 -2.53 -3.96 -18.11
C ARG A 11 -3.97 -4.29 -17.71
N ASN A 12 -4.65 -3.38 -17.02
CA ASN A 12 -6.09 -3.47 -16.83
C ASN A 12 -6.78 -3.20 -18.17
N SER A 13 -7.50 -4.17 -18.71
CA SER A 13 -8.10 -4.08 -20.05
C SER A 13 -9.46 -4.76 -20.07
N ILE A 14 -10.36 -4.21 -20.88
CA ILE A 14 -11.68 -4.79 -21.14
C ILE A 14 -11.55 -5.80 -22.28
N GLY A 15 -12.13 -6.97 -22.10
CA GLY A 15 -12.17 -8.04 -23.09
C GLY A 15 -12.97 -9.23 -22.58
N GLU A 16 -13.14 -10.24 -23.44
CA GLU A 16 -13.87 -11.47 -23.11
C GLU A 16 -13.26 -12.26 -21.94
N ASN A 17 -11.95 -12.09 -21.69
CA ASN A 17 -11.22 -12.74 -20.60
C ASN A 17 -10.97 -11.81 -19.39
N ALA A 18 -11.62 -10.64 -19.35
CA ALA A 18 -11.52 -9.75 -18.19
C ALA A 18 -12.29 -10.36 -17.01
N TYR A 19 -11.69 -10.29 -15.82
CA TYR A 19 -12.45 -10.61 -14.60
C TYR A 19 -13.55 -9.56 -14.39
N VAL A 20 -14.68 -9.99 -13.86
CA VAL A 20 -15.89 -9.16 -13.77
C VAL A 20 -16.22 -8.79 -12.33
N SER A 21 -17.10 -7.79 -12.17
CA SER A 21 -17.71 -7.55 -10.87
C SER A 21 -18.45 -8.79 -10.37
N ASP A 22 -18.43 -8.98 -9.06
CA ASP A 22 -18.93 -10.12 -8.29
C ASP A 22 -18.18 -11.45 -8.49
N GLU A 23 -17.14 -11.48 -9.31
CA GLU A 23 -16.21 -12.60 -9.34
C GLU A 23 -15.41 -12.69 -8.02
N ILE A 24 -15.10 -13.92 -7.59
CA ILE A 24 -14.34 -14.19 -6.38
C ILE A 24 -12.96 -14.70 -6.78
N ILE A 25 -11.94 -13.89 -6.52
CA ILE A 25 -10.54 -14.21 -6.80
C ILE A 25 -9.85 -14.54 -5.48
N THR A 26 -9.13 -15.65 -5.43
CA THR A 26 -8.39 -16.05 -4.23
C THR A 26 -6.97 -15.48 -4.28
N SER A 27 -6.57 -14.74 -3.25
CA SER A 27 -5.22 -14.20 -3.14
C SER A 27 -4.20 -15.31 -2.89
N ARG A 28 -2.91 -15.01 -3.08
CA ARG A 28 -1.81 -15.91 -2.72
C ARG A 28 -1.86 -16.38 -1.25
N ALA A 29 -2.40 -15.56 -0.35
CA ALA A 29 -2.55 -15.90 1.06
C ALA A 29 -3.76 -16.82 1.33
N GLY A 30 -4.51 -17.22 0.31
CA GLY A 30 -5.73 -18.02 0.43
C GLY A 30 -6.98 -17.22 0.78
N VAL A 31 -6.93 -15.89 0.77
CA VAL A 31 -8.07 -15.01 1.12
C VAL A 31 -8.97 -14.86 -0.10
N ARG A 32 -10.27 -15.16 0.03
CA ARG A 32 -11.26 -15.03 -1.04
C ARG A 32 -11.72 -13.57 -1.15
N VAL A 33 -11.44 -12.93 -2.27
CA VAL A 33 -11.78 -11.52 -2.51
C VAL A 33 -12.87 -11.43 -3.58
N ARG A 34 -14.04 -10.92 -3.20
CA ARG A 34 -15.06 -10.52 -4.17
C ARG A 34 -14.70 -9.19 -4.81
N VAL A 35 -14.66 -9.17 -6.13
CA VAL A 35 -14.41 -7.97 -6.91
C VAL A 35 -15.69 -7.14 -6.97
N THR A 36 -15.74 -6.02 -6.26
CA THR A 36 -16.87 -5.08 -6.33
C THR A 36 -16.63 -3.95 -7.32
N ASN A 37 -15.37 -3.73 -7.72
CA ASN A 37 -14.99 -2.73 -8.70
C ASN A 37 -13.68 -3.13 -9.39
N THR A 38 -13.70 -3.34 -10.71
CA THR A 38 -12.54 -3.77 -11.51
C THR A 38 -11.50 -2.67 -11.74
N ASP A 39 -11.83 -1.41 -11.43
CA ASP A 39 -10.92 -0.24 -11.42
C ASP A 39 -10.19 -0.09 -10.07
N ALA A 40 -10.40 -1.05 -9.16
CA ALA A 40 -9.60 -1.22 -7.95
C ALA A 40 -8.64 -2.42 -8.11
N GLU A 41 -8.07 -2.59 -9.29
CA GLU A 41 -7.13 -3.65 -9.67
C GLU A 41 -5.73 -3.46 -9.06
N GLY A 42 -5.29 -2.21 -8.89
CA GLY A 42 -3.91 -1.93 -8.47
C GLY A 42 -3.56 -2.58 -7.12
N ARG A 43 -4.52 -2.57 -6.19
CA ARG A 43 -4.37 -3.24 -4.88
C ARG A 43 -4.49 -4.77 -4.97
N MET A 44 -5.21 -5.30 -5.97
CA MET A 44 -5.34 -6.74 -6.19
C MET A 44 -4.00 -7.33 -6.61
N VAL A 45 -3.39 -6.79 -7.66
CA VAL A 45 -2.10 -7.29 -8.15
C VAL A 45 -0.97 -7.10 -7.12
N MET A 46 -1.02 -6.00 -6.36
CA MET A 46 -0.02 -5.71 -5.33
C MET A 46 -0.15 -6.60 -4.09
N THR A 47 -1.32 -7.18 -3.83
CA THR A 47 -1.54 -8.08 -2.69
C THR A 47 -0.67 -9.33 -2.79
N ASP A 48 -0.56 -9.93 -3.98
CA ASP A 48 0.23 -11.14 -4.15
C ASP A 48 1.73 -10.89 -4.03
N LEU A 49 2.21 -9.75 -4.56
CA LEU A 49 3.58 -9.28 -4.36
C LEU A 49 3.88 -9.03 -2.88
N LEU A 50 2.95 -8.41 -2.14
CA LEU A 50 3.10 -8.17 -0.70
C LEU A 50 3.10 -9.49 0.08
N CYS A 51 2.29 -10.48 -0.32
CA CYS A 51 2.29 -11.80 0.29
C CYS A 51 3.64 -12.52 0.09
N GLU A 52 4.18 -12.50 -1.13
CA GLU A 52 5.52 -13.05 -1.41
C GLU A 52 6.61 -12.30 -0.64
N ALA A 53 6.55 -10.96 -0.58
CA ALA A 53 7.50 -10.16 0.18
C ALA A 53 7.43 -10.46 1.69
N LYS A 54 6.22 -10.65 2.24
CA LYS A 54 5.99 -11.11 3.62
C LYS A 54 6.62 -12.49 3.85
N GLU A 55 6.39 -13.47 2.97
CA GLU A 55 6.98 -14.81 3.07
C GLU A 55 8.51 -14.75 3.15
N LYS A 56 9.15 -13.91 2.32
CA LYS A 56 10.60 -13.68 2.34
C LYS A 56 11.05 -12.95 3.61
N ALA A 57 10.29 -11.94 4.05
CA ALA A 57 10.60 -11.15 5.24
C ALA A 57 10.65 -12.01 6.52
N LEU A 58 9.82 -13.04 6.62
CA LEU A 58 9.82 -13.95 7.78
C LEU A 58 11.13 -14.74 7.94
N GLN A 59 11.93 -14.85 6.88
CA GLN A 59 13.18 -15.60 6.85
C GLN A 59 14.43 -14.74 7.11
N VAL A 60 14.27 -13.43 7.31
CA VAL A 60 15.38 -12.49 7.49
C VAL A 60 15.23 -11.68 8.78
N GLN A 61 16.34 -11.10 9.23
CA GLN A 61 16.36 -10.25 10.42
C GLN A 61 16.00 -8.81 10.06
N ASN A 62 15.15 -8.19 10.88
CA ASN A 62 14.73 -6.79 10.77
C ASN A 62 14.25 -6.35 9.36
N PRO A 63 13.32 -7.09 8.73
CA PRO A 63 12.75 -6.67 7.44
C PRO A 63 11.87 -5.43 7.59
N HIS A 64 11.80 -4.60 6.55
CA HIS A 64 10.79 -3.55 6.40
C HIS A 64 10.11 -3.70 5.04
N LEU A 65 8.79 -3.92 5.04
CA LEU A 65 8.00 -4.07 3.82
C LEU A 65 7.52 -2.69 3.33
N MET A 66 7.62 -2.45 2.03
CA MET A 66 7.16 -1.20 1.42
C MET A 66 6.35 -1.52 0.17
N THR A 67 5.31 -0.72 -0.08
CA THR A 67 4.60 -0.73 -1.36
C THR A 67 4.52 0.69 -1.89
N PHE A 68 4.65 0.85 -3.20
CA PHE A 68 4.63 2.13 -3.89
C PHE A 68 3.59 2.04 -5.00
N ALA A 69 2.58 2.91 -4.97
CA ALA A 69 1.49 2.84 -5.92
C ALA A 69 0.89 4.22 -6.20
N THR A 70 0.42 4.43 -7.42
CA THR A 70 -0.33 5.60 -7.85
C THR A 70 -1.83 5.34 -7.63
N LEU A 71 -2.18 4.95 -6.39
CA LEU A 71 -3.34 4.09 -6.15
C LEU A 71 -4.65 4.86 -6.03
N THR A 72 -4.64 6.09 -5.51
CA THR A 72 -5.89 6.79 -5.25
C THR A 72 -5.83 8.28 -5.57
N GLY A 73 -6.83 8.77 -6.32
CA GLY A 73 -7.05 10.21 -6.44
C GLY A 73 -7.39 10.90 -5.11
N HIS A 74 -7.79 10.13 -4.09
CA HIS A 74 -8.09 10.64 -2.76
C HIS A 74 -6.87 11.27 -2.06
N VAL A 75 -5.65 10.77 -2.32
CA VAL A 75 -4.43 11.40 -1.74
C VAL A 75 -4.25 12.84 -2.25
N ILE A 76 -4.55 13.08 -3.53
CA ILE A 76 -4.49 14.42 -4.16
C ILE A 76 -5.55 15.34 -3.55
N LEU A 77 -6.76 14.83 -3.35
CA LEU A 77 -7.84 15.60 -2.73
C LEU A 77 -7.55 15.93 -1.24
N SER A 78 -6.75 15.10 -0.57
CA SER A 78 -6.43 15.27 0.85
C SER A 78 -5.27 16.23 1.09
N TYR A 79 -4.20 16.11 0.30
CA TYR A 79 -2.93 16.81 0.53
C TYR A 79 -2.55 17.79 -0.59
N GLY A 80 -3.28 17.80 -1.69
CA GLY A 80 -2.92 18.54 -2.90
C GLY A 80 -1.95 17.78 -3.80
N PRO A 81 -1.55 18.40 -4.92
CA PRO A 81 -0.53 17.83 -5.80
C PRO A 81 0.86 17.89 -5.14
N ASN A 82 1.77 17.03 -5.61
CA ASN A 82 3.19 16.93 -5.24
C ASN A 82 3.50 16.22 -3.91
N TYR A 83 2.50 15.82 -3.12
CA TYR A 83 2.70 15.13 -1.85
C TYR A 83 2.40 13.64 -1.93
N THR A 84 3.25 12.81 -1.33
CA THR A 84 3.01 11.37 -1.14
C THR A 84 2.26 11.14 0.17
N GLY A 85 1.26 10.25 0.16
CA GLY A 85 0.60 9.79 1.37
C GLY A 85 1.30 8.55 1.93
N LEU A 86 1.83 8.63 3.15
CA LEU A 86 2.39 7.49 3.88
C LEU A 86 1.32 6.85 4.76
N VAL A 87 1.18 5.54 4.66
CA VAL A 87 0.24 4.76 5.48
C VAL A 87 0.98 3.57 6.08
N SER A 88 1.33 3.68 7.36
CA SER A 88 2.09 2.65 8.10
C SER A 88 1.18 1.76 8.95
N ASN A 89 1.49 0.47 8.97
CA ASN A 89 0.89 -0.48 9.91
C ASN A 89 1.42 -0.28 11.34
N GLY A 90 0.84 -1.02 12.30
CA GLY A 90 1.21 -0.90 13.72
C GLY A 90 2.70 -1.09 13.99
N PRO A 91 3.32 -2.21 13.54
CA PRO A 91 4.75 -2.43 13.75
C PRO A 91 5.66 -1.37 13.13
N ALA A 92 5.36 -0.87 11.91
CA ALA A 92 6.13 0.21 11.29
C ALA A 92 6.05 1.51 12.10
N ARG A 93 4.87 1.80 12.67
CA ARG A 93 4.67 2.97 13.52
C ARG A 93 5.39 2.87 14.87
N GLN A 94 5.47 1.67 15.46
CA GLN A 94 6.21 1.45 16.72
C GLN A 94 7.69 1.77 16.60
N ILE A 95 8.25 1.61 15.39
CA ILE A 95 9.65 1.97 15.08
C ILE A 95 9.77 3.34 14.40
N HIS A 96 8.71 4.15 14.41
CA HIS A 96 8.65 5.51 13.83
C HIS A 96 9.04 5.59 12.34
N ALA A 97 8.77 4.54 11.56
CA ALA A 97 9.24 4.48 10.19
C ALA A 97 8.64 5.57 9.29
N ASP A 98 7.35 5.88 9.46
CA ASP A 98 6.66 6.96 8.74
C ASP A 98 7.29 8.34 8.99
N GLU A 99 7.60 8.66 10.25
CA GLU A 99 8.27 9.92 10.58
C GLU A 99 9.68 10.00 10.01
N GLU A 100 10.40 8.88 10.03
CA GLU A 100 11.75 8.85 9.47
C GLU A 100 11.74 8.94 7.93
N PHE A 101 10.77 8.32 7.25
CA PHE A 101 10.58 8.51 5.81
C PHE A 101 10.22 9.96 5.49
N ARG A 102 9.33 10.58 6.27
CA ARG A 102 8.98 11.99 6.12
C ARG A 102 10.21 12.89 6.26
N LYS A 103 11.01 12.71 7.31
CA LYS A 103 12.24 13.46 7.55
C LYS A 103 13.26 13.27 6.42
N ALA A 104 13.48 12.03 5.98
CA ALA A 104 14.41 11.72 4.90
C ALA A 104 13.98 12.35 3.56
N GLY A 105 12.69 12.29 3.24
CA GLY A 105 12.14 12.93 2.04
C GLY A 105 12.28 14.45 2.09
N SER A 106 11.91 15.08 3.22
CA SER A 106 12.03 16.53 3.39
C SER A 106 13.46 17.06 3.23
N LEU A 107 14.48 16.25 3.51
CA LEU A 107 15.88 16.64 3.33
C LEU A 107 16.23 16.91 1.85
N LEU A 108 15.63 16.16 0.93
CA LEU A 108 15.92 16.22 -0.51
C LEU A 108 14.72 16.70 -1.35
N GLY A 109 13.71 17.30 -0.71
CA GLY A 109 12.57 17.91 -1.38
C GLY A 109 11.45 16.95 -1.80
N GLU A 110 11.46 15.70 -1.35
CA GLU A 110 10.34 14.77 -1.52
C GLU A 110 9.43 14.83 -0.28
N MET A 111 8.35 15.61 -0.34
CA MET A 111 7.47 15.84 0.81
C MET A 111 6.43 14.72 0.98
N HIS A 112 6.28 14.27 2.23
CA HIS A 112 5.38 13.19 2.62
C HIS A 112 4.41 13.62 3.70
N GLU A 113 3.14 13.25 3.55
CA GLU A 113 2.11 13.43 4.56
C GLU A 113 1.72 12.08 5.18
N ILE A 114 1.61 12.04 6.50
CA ILE A 114 1.37 10.80 7.23
C ILE A 114 -0.12 10.62 7.50
N SER A 115 -0.63 9.46 7.10
CA SER A 115 -2.00 9.05 7.31
C SER A 115 -2.10 7.80 8.17
N MET A 116 -2.98 7.86 9.16
CA MET A 116 -3.08 6.83 10.19
C MET A 116 -4.13 5.80 9.81
N LEU A 117 -3.76 4.52 9.70
CA LEU A 117 -4.71 3.42 9.64
C LEU A 117 -5.62 3.38 10.87
N ARG A 118 -6.89 3.12 10.64
CA ARG A 118 -7.95 2.97 11.65
C ARG A 118 -8.74 1.69 11.42
N ARG A 119 -9.54 1.29 12.41
CA ARG A 119 -10.31 0.04 12.37
C ARG A 119 -11.31 0.04 11.21
N GLU A 120 -11.97 1.17 10.99
CA GLU A 120 -12.93 1.39 9.92
C GLU A 120 -12.32 1.18 8.52
N ASP A 121 -11.01 1.40 8.34
CA ASP A 121 -10.32 1.16 7.07
C ASP A 121 -10.31 -0.34 6.71
N PHE A 122 -10.35 -1.23 7.70
CA PHE A 122 -10.44 -2.68 7.51
C PHE A 122 -11.90 -3.13 7.41
N GLU A 123 -12.78 -2.61 8.27
CA GLU A 123 -14.18 -3.02 8.33
C GLU A 123 -14.91 -2.84 6.99
N VAL A 124 -14.61 -1.76 6.24
CA VAL A 124 -15.20 -1.49 4.92
C VAL A 124 -14.82 -2.52 3.85
N HIS A 125 -13.80 -3.35 4.10
CA HIS A 125 -13.36 -4.43 3.23
C HIS A 125 -13.85 -5.81 3.66
N ALA A 126 -14.30 -6.02 4.90
CA ALA A 126 -14.80 -7.32 5.36
C ALA A 126 -16.07 -7.72 4.59
N SER A 127 -16.09 -8.88 3.93
CA SER A 127 -17.27 -9.34 3.18
C SER A 127 -18.50 -9.49 4.11
N GLN A 128 -19.69 -9.29 3.54
CA GLN A 128 -20.97 -9.60 4.21
C GLN A 128 -21.56 -10.95 3.76
N ASP A 129 -20.90 -11.59 2.79
CA ASP A 129 -21.35 -12.81 2.13
C ASP A 129 -20.49 -14.00 2.59
N ASP A 130 -21.06 -15.21 2.70
CA ASP A 130 -20.35 -16.41 3.18
C ASP A 130 -19.28 -16.94 2.21
N TYR A 131 -19.40 -16.60 0.93
CA TYR A 131 -18.54 -17.10 -0.15
C TYR A 131 -17.23 -16.30 -0.34
N ALA A 132 -17.10 -15.12 0.27
CA ALA A 132 -15.91 -14.29 0.20
C ALA A 132 -15.52 -13.80 1.58
N ASP A 133 -14.23 -13.53 1.78
CA ASP A 133 -13.70 -13.02 3.04
C ASP A 133 -13.58 -11.49 2.99
N LEU A 134 -13.23 -10.95 1.82
CA LEU A 134 -13.05 -9.51 1.58
C LEU A 134 -13.76 -9.03 0.31
N VAL A 135 -13.99 -7.72 0.23
CA VAL A 135 -14.33 -6.99 -1.00
C VAL A 135 -13.17 -6.08 -1.39
N ASN A 136 -12.84 -6.00 -2.69
CA ASN A 136 -11.66 -5.25 -3.13
C ASN A 136 -11.82 -3.72 -3.00
N SER A 137 -13.04 -3.20 -3.18
CA SER A 137 -13.33 -1.78 -3.00
C SER A 137 -14.03 -1.50 -1.68
N ALA A 138 -13.62 -0.44 -0.98
CA ALA A 138 -14.24 -0.03 0.27
C ALA A 138 -15.72 0.28 0.06
N ARG A 139 -16.57 -0.30 0.91
CA ARG A 139 -18.01 0.02 0.92
C ARG A 139 -18.22 1.51 1.24
N PRO A 140 -19.14 2.20 0.53
CA PRO A 140 -19.46 3.59 0.83
C PRO A 140 -20.07 3.76 2.23
N VAL A 141 -19.72 4.84 2.92
CA VAL A 141 -20.37 5.30 4.16
C VAL A 141 -21.20 6.53 3.81
N GLY A 142 -22.52 6.46 3.97
CA GLY A 142 -23.43 7.55 3.56
C GLY A 142 -23.35 7.89 2.06
N GLY A 143 -23.12 6.87 1.21
CA GLY A 143 -23.00 7.04 -0.24
C GLY A 143 -21.65 7.60 -0.72
N ARG A 144 -20.70 7.88 0.18
CA ARG A 144 -19.36 8.36 -0.17
C ARG A 144 -18.28 7.42 0.36
N ARG A 145 -17.20 7.26 -0.40
CA ARG A 145 -15.99 6.59 0.11
C ARG A 145 -15.22 7.58 0.96
N ALA A 146 -15.06 7.29 2.24
CA ALA A 146 -14.21 8.05 3.15
C ALA A 146 -12.83 7.40 3.20
N ARG A 147 -11.80 8.16 3.59
CA ARG A 147 -10.46 7.63 3.91
C ARG A 147 -9.86 6.83 2.74
N GLY A 148 -9.98 7.39 1.54
CA GLY A 148 -9.76 6.68 0.29
C GLY A 148 -8.32 6.19 0.09
N HIS A 149 -7.30 6.90 0.56
CA HIS A 149 -5.89 6.48 0.40
C HIS A 149 -5.42 5.54 1.53
N GLN A 150 -6.12 5.49 2.67
CA GLN A 150 -5.85 4.55 3.76
C GLN A 150 -6.45 3.16 3.49
N SER A 151 -7.66 3.12 2.92
CA SER A 151 -8.39 1.89 2.58
C SER A 151 -7.57 0.85 1.79
N PRO A 152 -6.86 1.19 0.70
CA PRO A 152 -6.09 0.21 -0.05
C PRO A 152 -4.98 -0.45 0.77
N ALA A 153 -4.30 0.30 1.64
CA ALA A 153 -3.30 -0.26 2.54
C ALA A 153 -3.93 -1.25 3.53
N ALA A 154 -5.10 -0.93 4.09
CA ALA A 154 -5.85 -1.85 4.95
C ALA A 154 -6.27 -3.13 4.20
N PHE A 155 -6.78 -2.98 2.97
CA PHE A 155 -7.10 -4.10 2.09
C PHE A 155 -5.89 -5.01 1.86
N MET A 156 -4.74 -4.45 1.44
CA MET A 156 -3.54 -5.23 1.17
C MET A 156 -3.00 -5.93 2.42
N ILE A 157 -3.07 -5.29 3.59
CA ILE A 157 -2.68 -5.93 4.86
C ILE A 157 -3.52 -7.17 5.13
N ALA A 158 -4.85 -7.08 4.97
CA ALA A 158 -5.75 -8.22 5.20
C ALA A 158 -5.62 -9.30 4.10
N ALA A 159 -5.66 -8.90 2.84
CA ALA A 159 -5.69 -9.82 1.70
C ALA A 159 -4.36 -10.57 1.49
N SER A 160 -3.23 -10.00 1.95
CA SER A 160 -1.93 -10.67 1.93
C SER A 160 -1.65 -11.49 3.19
N GLY A 161 -2.55 -11.50 4.17
CA GLY A 161 -2.36 -12.15 5.47
C GLY A 161 -1.26 -11.52 6.33
N LEU A 162 -0.96 -10.23 6.11
CA LEU A 162 0.02 -9.47 6.89
C LEU A 162 -0.54 -9.03 8.25
N ASP A 163 -1.85 -9.01 8.41
CA ASP A 163 -2.57 -8.80 9.68
C ASP A 163 -2.19 -9.84 10.76
N ALA A 164 -1.78 -11.05 10.35
CA ALA A 164 -1.18 -12.07 11.22
C ALA A 164 0.16 -11.65 11.85
N HIS A 165 0.76 -10.53 11.42
CA HIS A 165 2.06 -10.00 11.83
C HIS A 165 1.99 -8.57 12.39
N MET A 166 0.85 -8.18 12.97
CA MET A 166 0.69 -6.90 13.68
C MET A 166 1.39 -6.90 15.06
N CYS A 167 1.35 -5.78 15.80
CA CYS A 167 2.13 -5.56 17.03
C CYS A 167 2.02 -6.68 18.10
N ASN A 168 0.86 -7.32 18.22
CA ASN A 168 0.58 -8.29 19.27
C ASN A 168 0.89 -9.74 18.84
N ARG A 169 1.77 -9.91 17.85
CA ARG A 169 2.09 -11.21 17.23
C ARG A 169 3.54 -11.60 17.53
N LYS A 170 3.86 -12.89 17.40
CA LYS A 170 5.19 -13.43 17.71
C LYS A 170 6.30 -12.85 16.84
N GLN A 171 5.98 -12.56 15.58
CA GLN A 171 6.91 -11.99 14.61
C GLN A 171 6.23 -10.80 13.92
N PRO A 172 6.26 -9.60 14.55
CA PRO A 172 5.72 -8.39 13.95
C PRO A 172 6.50 -7.99 12.70
N LEU A 173 5.82 -7.60 11.63
CA LEU A 173 6.43 -7.15 10.39
C LEU A 173 6.06 -5.68 10.11
N PRO A 174 7.02 -4.75 10.10
CA PRO A 174 6.75 -3.36 9.77
C PRO A 174 6.48 -3.22 8.27
N TYR A 175 5.39 -2.52 7.96
CA TYR A 175 4.94 -2.22 6.60
C TYR A 175 4.51 -0.77 6.45
N THR A 176 4.96 -0.14 5.35
CA THR A 176 4.56 1.22 4.97
C THR A 176 4.10 1.24 3.51
N HIS A 177 2.90 1.75 3.27
CA HIS A 177 2.39 2.05 1.94
C HIS A 177 2.67 3.50 1.56
N PHE A 178 3.18 3.71 0.36
CA PHE A 178 3.40 5.01 -0.27
C PHE A 178 2.38 5.18 -1.39
N ASP A 179 1.34 5.99 -1.15
CA ASP A 179 0.44 6.45 -2.20
C ASP A 179 1.06 7.68 -2.88
N ILE A 180 1.72 7.43 -4.01
CA ILE A 180 2.46 8.44 -4.79
C ILE A 180 1.60 9.08 -5.88
N ALA A 181 0.28 8.84 -5.91
CA ALA A 181 -0.58 9.37 -6.97
C ALA A 181 -0.52 10.90 -7.09
N GLY A 182 -0.31 11.61 -5.96
CA GLY A 182 -0.13 13.07 -5.96
C GLY A 182 1.27 13.54 -6.33
N SER A 183 2.30 12.75 -6.07
CA SER A 183 3.70 13.14 -6.26
C SER A 183 4.35 12.57 -7.51
N GLN A 184 3.71 11.66 -8.25
CA GLN A 184 4.27 11.00 -9.45
C GLN A 184 4.62 11.96 -10.60
N GLY A 185 4.08 13.18 -10.59
CA GLY A 185 4.22 14.17 -11.67
C GLY A 185 3.01 14.25 -12.60
N PRO A 186 3.06 15.13 -13.61
CA PRO A 186 1.99 15.33 -14.56
C PRO A 186 1.78 14.12 -15.50
N SER A 187 0.53 13.89 -15.89
CA SER A 187 0.15 12.91 -16.91
C SER A 187 -0.75 13.59 -17.96
N PRO A 188 -0.30 13.76 -19.23
CA PRO A 188 1.02 13.40 -19.76
C PRO A 188 2.13 14.35 -19.26
N GLY A 189 3.36 13.85 -19.11
CA GLY A 189 4.51 14.67 -18.74
C GLY A 189 5.71 13.88 -18.21
N ILE A 190 6.67 14.60 -17.63
CA ILE A 190 7.89 14.00 -17.07
C ILE A 190 7.58 13.54 -15.64
N PRO A 191 7.79 12.25 -15.30
CA PRO A 191 7.61 11.76 -13.95
C PRO A 191 8.68 12.34 -13.01
N THR A 192 8.31 12.54 -11.75
CA THR A 192 9.20 13.13 -10.74
C THR A 192 10.26 12.15 -10.21
N GLY A 193 10.01 10.85 -10.29
CA GLY A 193 10.87 9.81 -9.71
C GLY A 193 10.65 9.57 -8.21
N VAL A 194 9.62 10.17 -7.60
CA VAL A 194 9.31 9.96 -6.17
C VAL A 194 8.96 8.49 -5.89
N PRO A 195 9.45 7.85 -4.81
CA PRO A 195 10.25 8.42 -3.71
C PRO A 195 11.73 7.99 -3.72
N ILE A 196 12.42 8.05 -4.86
CA ILE A 196 13.82 7.61 -4.98
C ILE A 196 14.73 8.40 -4.02
N LEU A 197 14.59 9.73 -3.94
CA LEU A 197 15.48 10.54 -3.09
C LEU A 197 15.24 10.28 -1.61
N THR A 198 14.00 10.01 -1.20
CA THR A 198 13.65 9.61 0.17
C THR A 198 14.35 8.33 0.57
N LEU A 199 14.34 7.31 -0.31
CA LEU A 199 15.01 6.04 -0.05
C LEU A 199 16.53 6.21 -0.02
N CYS A 200 17.10 6.99 -0.95
CA CYS A 200 18.52 7.31 -0.95
C CYS A 200 18.94 8.07 0.32
N SER A 201 18.16 9.08 0.72
CA SER A 201 18.39 9.86 1.94
C SER A 201 18.39 8.97 3.18
N ARG A 202 17.38 8.11 3.31
CA ARG A 202 17.22 7.24 4.48
C ARG A 202 18.30 6.19 4.63
N TYR A 203 18.72 5.57 3.52
CA TYR A 203 19.53 4.35 3.58
C TYR A 203 20.98 4.51 3.10
N LEU A 204 21.26 5.53 2.28
CA LEU A 204 22.56 5.67 1.61
C LEU A 204 23.28 6.97 1.96
N LEU A 205 22.57 8.07 2.22
CA LEU A 205 23.18 9.40 2.35
C LEU A 205 24.23 9.50 3.47
N ASP A 206 23.99 8.89 4.62
CA ASP A 206 24.95 8.85 5.74
C ASP A 206 26.27 8.12 5.40
N GLN A 207 26.28 7.31 4.33
CA GLN A 207 27.49 6.65 3.83
C GLN A 207 28.34 7.59 2.97
N PHE A 208 27.75 8.65 2.41
CA PHE A 208 28.41 9.62 1.53
C PHE A 208 28.78 10.93 2.23
N LEU A 209 28.22 11.20 3.41
CA LEU A 209 28.51 12.40 4.21
C LEU A 209 29.62 12.20 5.26
N LYS A 210 30.26 11.03 5.28
CA LYS A 210 31.45 10.73 6.10
C LYS A 210 32.71 10.90 5.26
#